data_AF-A0A0L8H8J6-F1
#
_entry.id   AF-A0A0L8H8J6-F1
#
_cell.length_a   1.000
_cell.length_b   1.000
_cell.length_c   1.000
_cell.angle_alpha   90.00
_cell.angle_beta   90.00
_cell.angle_gamma   90.00
#
_symmetry.space_group_name_H-M   'P 1'
#
loop_
_entity.id
_entity.type
_entity.pdbx_description
1 polymer ?
#
loop_
_entity_poly.entity_id
_entity_poly.type
_entity_poly.pdbx_seq_one_letter_code
_entity_poly.pdbx_strand_id
1 'polypeptide(L)'
;MENLQTEVIQLEFTDFSKGMQRISEEDFARILLRYTVLEKNEVEECIRRVRERMPEEKGITFEEFKSFCQFLNNLDDFQISMRMYTFAEQSVSQEEFQRAVKICTGFTLGPHVVNTVFQIFDADGDGHLSHKEFISIMKDRIHRGARAHLMTQHGNWNTFKNCVKQEMKAMY
;
A
#
# COMPACT_ATOMS: atom_id res chain seq x y z
N MET A 1 -5.30 -23.56 4.17
CA MET A 1 -5.86 -22.43 3.40
C MET A 1 -4.78 -21.50 2.81
N GLU A 2 -3.49 -21.81 2.97
CA GLU A 2 -2.36 -21.00 2.46
C GLU A 2 -2.12 -21.13 0.95
N ASN A 3 -2.61 -22.20 0.31
CA ASN A 3 -2.28 -22.50 -1.08
C ASN A 3 -2.88 -21.48 -2.07
N LEU A 4 -4.16 -21.12 -1.96
CA LEU A 4 -4.79 -20.25 -2.95
C LEU A 4 -4.24 -18.82 -2.93
N GLN A 5 -4.04 -18.24 -1.74
CA GLN A 5 -3.43 -16.91 -1.64
C GLN A 5 -2.00 -16.90 -2.18
N THR A 6 -1.22 -17.94 -1.87
CA THR A 6 0.14 -18.08 -2.38
C THR A 6 0.15 -18.22 -3.90
N GLU A 7 -0.76 -19.02 -4.48
CA GLU A 7 -0.90 -19.17 -5.93
C GLU A 7 -1.28 -17.84 -6.61
N VAL A 8 -2.22 -17.08 -6.04
CA VAL A 8 -2.60 -15.76 -6.58
C VAL A 8 -1.42 -14.78 -6.53
N ILE A 9 -0.66 -14.76 -5.43
CA ILE A 9 0.54 -13.93 -5.30
C ILE A 9 1.62 -14.38 -6.31
N GLN A 10 1.79 -15.68 -6.51
CA GLN A 10 2.74 -16.23 -7.49
C GLN A 10 2.37 -15.87 -8.92
N LEU A 11 1.09 -15.94 -9.28
CA LEU A 11 0.61 -15.52 -10.61
C LEU A 11 0.88 -14.04 -10.84
N GLU A 12 0.60 -13.19 -9.85
CA GLU A 12 0.89 -11.76 -9.94
C GLU A 12 2.39 -11.49 -10.06
N PHE A 13 3.23 -12.15 -9.25
CA PHE A 13 4.69 -12.02 -9.38
C PHE A 13 5.19 -12.44 -10.77
N THR A 14 4.66 -13.54 -11.31
CA THR A 14 5.10 -14.11 -12.59
C THR A 14 4.70 -13.21 -13.78
N ASP A 15 3.52 -12.59 -13.73
CA ASP A 15 3.06 -11.60 -14.73
C ASP A 15 4.06 -10.45 -14.88
N PHE A 16 4.58 -9.95 -13.76
CA PHE A 16 5.53 -8.84 -13.75
C PHE A 16 6.98 -9.26 -13.91
N SER A 17 7.37 -10.45 -13.45
CA SER A 17 8.75 -10.92 -13.60
C SER A 17 9.08 -11.29 -15.04
N LYS A 18 8.08 -11.45 -15.91
CA LYS A 18 8.24 -11.79 -17.34
C LYS A 18 9.11 -13.04 -17.53
N GLY A 19 8.99 -14.00 -16.62
CA GLY A 19 9.77 -15.24 -16.62
C GLY A 19 11.12 -15.16 -15.91
N MET A 20 11.50 -14.00 -15.36
CA MET A 20 12.71 -13.84 -14.54
C MET A 20 12.46 -14.29 -13.09
N GLN A 21 13.56 -14.55 -12.36
CA GLN A 21 13.51 -14.94 -10.94
C GLN A 21 13.23 -13.76 -9.98
N ARG A 22 13.34 -12.52 -10.48
CA ARG A 22 13.15 -11.28 -9.72
C ARG A 22 12.30 -10.32 -10.53
N ILE A 23 11.52 -9.50 -9.84
CA ILE A 23 10.90 -8.31 -10.42
C ILE A 23 11.81 -7.10 -10.18
N SER A 24 11.79 -6.12 -11.07
CA SER A 24 12.47 -4.85 -10.82
C SER A 24 11.77 -4.07 -9.70
N GLU A 25 12.46 -3.11 -9.10
CA GLU A 25 11.90 -2.18 -8.12
C GLU A 25 10.79 -1.33 -8.74
N GLU A 26 10.93 -0.98 -10.02
CA GLU A 26 9.88 -0.32 -10.81
C GLU A 26 8.65 -1.22 -10.95
N ASP A 27 8.82 -2.49 -11.33
CA ASP A 27 7.70 -3.43 -11.46
C ASP A 27 7.03 -3.66 -10.10
N PHE A 28 7.80 -3.74 -9.02
CA PHE A 28 7.27 -3.80 -7.66
C PHE A 28 6.43 -2.57 -7.32
N ALA A 29 6.91 -1.37 -7.63
CA ALA A 29 6.14 -0.15 -7.47
C ALA A 29 4.86 -0.16 -8.31
N ARG A 30 4.93 -0.59 -9.58
CA ARG A 30 3.75 -0.71 -10.46
C ARG A 30 2.72 -1.69 -9.91
N ILE A 31 3.17 -2.81 -9.33
CA ILE A 31 2.31 -3.75 -8.62
C ILE A 31 1.61 -3.03 -7.47
N LEU A 32 2.36 -2.42 -6.55
CA LEU A 32 1.80 -1.77 -5.37
C LEU A 32 0.80 -0.66 -5.70
N LEU A 33 1.01 0.05 -6.81
CA LEU A 33 0.17 1.17 -7.25
C LEU A 33 -1.00 0.78 -8.19
N ARG A 34 -1.08 -0.48 -8.65
CA ARG A 34 -2.07 -0.91 -9.68
C ARG A 34 -3.54 -0.66 -9.32
N TYR A 35 -3.88 -0.71 -8.03
CA TYR A 35 -5.28 -0.62 -7.55
C TYR A 35 -5.55 0.62 -6.70
N THR A 36 -4.64 1.60 -6.71
CA THR A 36 -4.75 2.79 -5.87
C THR A 36 -5.63 3.83 -6.55
N VAL A 37 -6.14 4.79 -5.77
CA VAL A 37 -6.91 5.93 -6.29
C VAL A 37 -6.04 7.01 -6.96
N LEU A 38 -4.72 6.81 -7.04
CA LEU A 38 -3.81 7.79 -7.63
C LEU A 38 -4.09 8.00 -9.11
N GLU A 39 -3.96 9.24 -9.57
CA GLU A 39 -4.02 9.54 -10.99
C GLU A 39 -2.81 8.95 -11.73
N LYS A 40 -2.97 8.73 -13.05
CA LYS A 40 -1.89 8.16 -13.88
C LYS A 40 -0.58 8.96 -13.78
N ASN A 41 -0.67 10.29 -13.68
CA ASN A 41 0.49 11.16 -13.56
C ASN A 41 1.19 10.99 -12.21
N GLU A 42 0.44 10.82 -11.13
CA GLU A 42 1.00 10.58 -9.79
C GLU A 42 1.68 9.21 -9.73
N VAL A 43 1.08 8.19 -10.36
CA VAL A 43 1.70 6.86 -10.47
C VAL A 43 3.02 6.95 -11.25
N GLU A 44 3.04 7.56 -12.43
CA GLU A 44 4.28 7.67 -13.22
C GLU A 44 5.35 8.51 -12.49
N GLU A 45 4.96 9.51 -11.70
CA GLU A 45 5.90 10.25 -10.86
C GLU A 45 6.51 9.37 -9.76
N CYS A 46 5.72 8.51 -9.11
CA CYS A 46 6.25 7.53 -8.16
C CYS A 46 7.23 6.57 -8.85
N ILE A 47 6.88 6.06 -10.04
CA ILE A 47 7.75 5.18 -10.80
C ILE A 47 9.06 5.87 -11.20
N ARG A 48 8.98 7.11 -11.68
CA ARG A 48 10.14 7.92 -12.05
C ARG A 48 11.08 8.12 -10.86
N ARG A 49 10.53 8.47 -9.69
CA ARG A 49 11.30 8.61 -8.44
C ARG A 49 12.02 7.32 -8.06
N VAL A 50 11.36 6.17 -8.12
CA VAL A 50 11.99 4.87 -7.84
C VAL A 50 13.14 4.60 -8.81
N ARG A 51 12.93 4.82 -10.11
CA ARG A 51 13.97 4.63 -11.14
C ARG A 51 15.19 5.52 -10.91
N GLU A 52 14.99 6.76 -10.50
CA GLU A 52 16.08 7.71 -10.24
C GLU A 52 16.82 7.43 -8.93
N ARG A 53 16.10 7.05 -7.87
CA ARG A 53 16.67 6.81 -6.54
C ARG A 53 17.25 5.40 -6.37
N MET A 54 16.86 4.43 -7.21
CA MET A 54 17.32 3.04 -7.16
C MET A 54 17.89 2.56 -8.51
N PRO A 55 19.05 3.10 -8.94
CA PRO A 55 19.68 2.69 -10.20
C PRO A 55 20.32 1.29 -10.13
N GLU A 56 20.59 0.80 -8.91
CA GLU A 56 21.08 -0.57 -8.69
C GLU A 56 19.91 -1.54 -8.80
N GLU A 57 19.72 -2.15 -9.97
CA GLU A 57 18.68 -3.15 -10.29
C GLU A 57 18.92 -4.48 -9.55
N LYS A 58 18.89 -4.45 -8.22
CA LYS A 58 19.06 -5.65 -7.39
C LYS A 58 17.88 -6.60 -7.55
N GLY A 59 16.69 -6.05 -7.78
CA GLY A 59 15.44 -6.76 -7.94
C GLY A 59 14.92 -7.36 -6.65
N ILE A 60 13.63 -7.72 -6.67
CA ILE A 60 12.91 -8.31 -5.53
C ILE A 60 12.53 -9.74 -5.88
N THR A 61 12.87 -10.66 -4.97
CA THR A 61 12.56 -12.10 -5.12
C THR A 61 11.11 -12.40 -4.80
N PHE A 62 10.63 -13.58 -5.21
CA PHE A 62 9.28 -14.02 -4.87
C PHE A 62 9.03 -14.09 -3.35
N GLU A 63 9.99 -14.59 -2.57
CA GLU A 63 9.83 -14.71 -1.11
C GLU A 63 9.77 -13.35 -0.41
N GLU A 64 10.57 -12.38 -0.88
CA GLU A 64 10.50 -10.99 -0.42
C GLU A 64 9.15 -10.35 -0.75
N PHE A 65 8.69 -10.54 -1.99
CA PHE A 65 7.39 -10.05 -2.45
C PHE A 65 6.24 -10.68 -1.66
N LYS A 66 6.28 -12.00 -1.44
CA LYS A 66 5.29 -12.75 -0.67
C LYS A 66 5.26 -12.30 0.78
N SER A 67 6.43 -12.12 1.41
CA SER A 67 6.54 -11.62 2.78
C SER A 67 5.93 -10.23 2.92
N PHE A 68 6.17 -9.35 1.94
CA PHE A 68 5.52 -8.03 1.90
C PHE A 68 4.00 -8.15 1.76
N CYS A 69 3.51 -9.01 0.86
CA CYS A 69 2.07 -9.24 0.70
C CYS A 69 1.42 -9.80 1.97
N GLN A 70 2.11 -10.69 2.69
CA GLN A 70 1.66 -11.21 3.98
C GLN A 70 1.62 -10.12 5.05
N PHE A 71 2.58 -9.19 5.03
CA PHE A 71 2.53 -8.01 5.89
C PHE A 71 1.29 -7.16 5.62
N LEU A 72 0.94 -6.92 4.34
CA LEU A 72 -0.26 -6.15 4.00
C LEU A 72 -1.55 -6.75 4.56
N ASN A 73 -1.62 -8.07 4.78
CA ASN A 73 -2.78 -8.69 5.44
C ASN A 73 -2.99 -8.22 6.89
N ASN A 74 -1.97 -7.63 7.52
CA ASN A 74 -1.98 -7.11 8.89
C ASN A 74 -1.98 -5.58 8.91
N LEU A 75 -2.42 -4.92 7.83
CA LEU A 75 -2.33 -3.46 7.71
C LEU A 75 -3.20 -2.71 8.73
N ASP A 76 -4.31 -3.28 9.17
CA ASP A 76 -5.16 -2.64 10.19
C ASP A 76 -4.44 -2.54 11.56
N ASP A 77 -3.71 -3.59 11.96
CA ASP A 77 -2.87 -3.58 13.17
C ASP A 77 -1.66 -2.65 13.00
N PHE A 78 -1.05 -2.68 11.81
CA PHE A 78 0.05 -1.77 11.48
C PHE A 78 -0.39 -0.30 11.52
N GLN A 79 -1.60 0.01 11.07
CA GLN A 79 -2.16 1.35 11.12
C GLN A 79 -2.27 1.86 12.56
N ILE A 80 -2.65 1.01 13.52
CA ILE A 80 -2.70 1.39 14.94
C ILE A 80 -1.31 1.82 15.42
N SER A 81 -0.28 1.05 15.06
CA SER A 81 1.11 1.38 15.37
C SER A 81 1.55 2.70 14.74
N MET A 82 1.25 2.93 13.46
CA MET A 82 1.57 4.18 12.75
C MET A 82 0.86 5.40 13.34
N ARG A 83 -0.39 5.26 13.79
CA ARG A 83 -1.14 6.34 14.44
C ARG A 83 -0.51 6.78 15.76
N MET A 84 0.09 5.84 16.50
CA MET A 84 0.79 6.17 17.75
C MET A 84 1.98 7.10 17.49
N TYR A 85 2.78 6.84 16.45
CA TYR A 85 3.88 7.73 16.04
C TYR A 85 3.37 9.10 15.58
N THR A 86 2.31 9.11 14.76
CA THR A 86 1.69 10.37 14.30
C THR A 86 1.15 11.20 15.47
N PHE A 87 0.54 10.57 16.48
CA PHE A 87 0.03 11.27 17.68
C PHE A 87 1.16 11.85 18.53
N ALA A 88 2.33 11.21 18.54
CA ALA A 88 3.52 11.71 19.22
C ALA A 88 4.27 12.79 18.42
N GLU A 89 3.72 13.26 17.29
CA GLU A 89 4.36 14.17 16.33
C GLU A 89 5.73 13.63 15.84
N GLN A 90 5.85 12.31 15.77
CA GLN A 90 7.04 11.63 15.28
C GLN A 90 6.82 11.14 13.85
N SER A 91 7.80 11.42 13.00
CA SER A 91 7.93 10.82 11.68
C SER A 91 8.41 9.37 11.81
N VAL A 92 8.01 8.50 10.88
CA VAL A 92 8.34 7.06 10.93
C VAL A 92 9.53 6.78 10.04
N SER A 93 10.71 6.54 10.62
CA SER A 93 11.88 6.13 9.85
C SER A 93 11.79 4.67 9.40
N GLN A 94 12.73 4.23 8.57
CA GLN A 94 12.83 2.82 8.17
C GLN A 94 12.97 1.87 9.36
N GLU A 95 13.63 2.30 10.44
CA GLU A 95 13.83 1.48 11.64
C GLU A 95 12.53 1.32 12.43
N GLU A 96 11.77 2.41 12.62
CA GLU A 96 10.44 2.34 13.24
C GLU A 96 9.48 1.51 12.41
N PHE A 97 9.48 1.70 11.09
CA PHE A 97 8.66 0.92 10.17
C PHE A 97 8.95 -0.58 10.33
N GLN A 98 10.24 -0.96 10.28
CA GLN A 98 10.66 -2.34 10.42
C GLN A 98 10.26 -2.94 11.78
N ARG A 99 10.36 -2.15 12.86
CA ARG A 99 9.94 -2.56 14.20
C ARG A 99 8.43 -2.77 14.27
N ALA A 100 7.65 -1.86 13.70
CA ALA A 100 6.19 -1.98 13.65
C ALA A 100 5.75 -3.19 12.81
N VAL A 101 6.39 -3.47 11.67
CA VAL A 101 6.14 -4.69 10.88
C VAL A 101 6.40 -5.94 11.73
N LYS A 102 7.54 -6.00 12.42
CA LYS A 102 7.90 -7.14 13.28
C LYS A 102 6.88 -7.39 14.39
N ILE A 103 6.34 -6.32 14.98
CA ILE A 103 5.30 -6.40 16.01
C ILE A 103 3.99 -6.95 15.42
N CYS A 104 3.57 -6.47 14.25
CA CYS A 104 2.29 -6.86 13.65
C CYS A 104 2.31 -8.25 12.99
N THR A 105 3.45 -8.71 12.46
CA THR A 105 3.51 -9.94 11.66
C THR A 105 4.32 -11.07 12.30
N GLY A 106 5.15 -10.75 13.30
CA GLY A 106 6.09 -11.71 13.89
C GLY A 106 7.34 -11.97 13.05
N PHE A 107 7.48 -11.39 11.85
CA PHE A 107 8.67 -11.51 10.99
C PHE A 107 9.20 -10.14 10.53
N THR A 108 10.42 -10.11 10.00
CA THR A 108 11.04 -8.89 9.46
C THR A 108 11.05 -8.92 7.95
N LEU A 109 10.85 -7.76 7.31
CA LEU A 109 11.02 -7.63 5.86
C LEU A 109 12.51 -7.50 5.50
N GLY A 110 12.86 -7.83 4.26
CA GLY A 110 14.22 -7.59 3.76
C GLY A 110 14.53 -6.07 3.76
N PRO A 111 15.75 -5.64 4.18
CA PRO A 111 16.12 -4.22 4.17
C PRO A 111 15.95 -3.56 2.80
N HIS A 112 16.20 -4.33 1.72
CA HIS A 112 16.01 -3.88 0.35
C HIS A 112 14.55 -3.53 0.06
N VAL A 113 13.62 -4.41 0.42
CA VAL A 113 12.18 -4.20 0.23
C VAL A 113 11.70 -2.96 1.01
N VAL A 114 12.15 -2.81 2.26
CA VAL A 114 11.79 -1.65 3.10
C VAL A 114 12.29 -0.37 2.46
N ASN A 115 13.55 -0.35 2.01
CA ASN A 115 14.09 0.81 1.30
C ASN A 115 13.28 1.10 0.03
N THR A 116 12.94 0.10 -0.80
CA THR A 116 12.11 0.30 -1.99
C THR A 116 10.74 0.87 -1.65
N VAL A 117 10.09 0.40 -0.58
CA VAL A 117 8.81 0.96 -0.10
C VAL A 117 8.96 2.44 0.26
N PHE A 118 10.03 2.82 0.96
CA PHE A 118 10.31 4.22 1.25
C PHE A 118 10.54 5.01 -0.04
N GLN A 119 11.32 4.51 -1.00
CA GLN A 119 11.53 5.21 -2.27
C GLN A 119 10.24 5.43 -3.09
N ILE A 120 9.22 4.60 -2.91
CA ILE A 120 7.90 4.77 -3.53
C ILE A 120 7.10 5.87 -2.83
N PHE A 121 7.02 5.83 -1.50
CA PHE A 121 6.05 6.62 -0.73
C PHE A 121 6.61 7.89 -0.09
N ASP A 122 7.92 8.00 0.09
CA ASP A 122 8.62 9.17 0.60
C ASP A 122 8.73 10.24 -0.51
N ALA A 123 7.74 11.15 -0.54
CA ALA A 123 7.60 12.18 -1.56
C ALA A 123 8.72 13.23 -1.51
N ASP A 124 9.03 13.73 -0.32
CA ASP A 124 10.00 14.80 -0.09
C ASP A 124 11.44 14.28 0.07
N GLY A 125 11.61 12.97 0.26
CA GLY A 125 12.92 12.33 0.38
C GLY A 125 13.55 12.55 1.74
N ASP A 126 12.75 12.81 2.78
CA ASP A 126 13.24 13.08 4.14
C ASP A 126 13.62 11.79 4.90
N GLY A 127 13.40 10.62 4.29
CA GLY A 127 13.68 9.31 4.88
C GLY A 127 12.58 8.80 5.81
N HIS A 128 11.41 9.44 5.84
CA HIS A 128 10.28 9.08 6.68
C HIS A 128 9.01 8.82 5.87
N LEU A 129 8.09 8.08 6.49
CA LEU A 129 6.76 7.85 5.93
C LEU A 129 5.70 8.56 6.75
N SER A 130 4.85 9.34 6.07
CA SER A 130 3.63 9.83 6.71
C SER A 130 2.57 8.72 6.75
N HIS A 131 1.78 8.69 7.82
CA HIS A 131 0.65 7.75 7.95
C HIS A 131 -0.34 7.88 6.78
N LYS A 132 -0.59 9.11 6.30
CA LYS A 132 -1.58 9.37 5.26
C LYS A 132 -1.15 8.81 3.90
N GLU A 133 0.12 8.98 3.53
CA GLU A 133 0.65 8.52 2.24
C GLU A 133 0.63 6.99 2.15
N PHE A 134 1.22 6.32 3.14
CA PHE A 134 1.39 4.87 3.07
C PHE A 134 0.07 4.10 3.25
N ILE A 135 -0.68 4.39 4.32
CA ILE A 135 -1.86 3.59 4.69
C ILE A 135 -2.99 3.75 3.66
N SER A 136 -3.22 4.96 3.16
CA SER A 136 -4.30 5.20 2.19
C SER A 136 -4.09 4.36 0.93
N ILE A 137 -2.87 4.36 0.40
CA ILE A 137 -2.51 3.62 -0.82
C ILE A 137 -2.55 2.11 -0.57
N MET A 138 -1.99 1.63 0.55
CA MET A 138 -1.95 0.20 0.85
C MET A 138 -3.31 -0.40 1.18
N LYS A 139 -4.26 0.40 1.69
CA LYS A 139 -5.64 -0.05 1.88
C LYS A 139 -6.30 -0.40 0.55
N ASP A 140 -6.15 0.41 -0.48
CA ASP A 140 -6.77 0.12 -1.78
C ASP A 140 -6.18 -1.14 -2.42
N ARG A 141 -4.86 -1.31 -2.27
CA ARG A 141 -4.11 -2.49 -2.72
C ARG A 141 -4.63 -3.80 -2.12
N ILE A 142 -4.89 -3.84 -0.80
CA ILE A 142 -5.43 -5.05 -0.13
C ILE A 142 -6.78 -5.46 -0.71
N HIS A 143 -7.62 -4.49 -1.04
CA HIS A 143 -8.94 -4.76 -1.58
C HIS A 143 -8.92 -5.10 -3.08
N ARG A 144 -7.77 -5.02 -3.77
CA ARG A 144 -7.60 -5.33 -5.20
C ARG A 144 -8.67 -4.67 -6.09
N GLY A 145 -9.06 -3.43 -5.75
CA GLY A 145 -10.12 -2.70 -6.45
C GLY A 145 -11.57 -3.11 -6.14
N ALA A 146 -11.80 -4.12 -5.28
CA ALA A 146 -13.16 -4.55 -4.89
C ALA A 146 -13.97 -3.43 -4.22
N ARG A 147 -13.30 -2.49 -3.55
CA ARG A 147 -13.93 -1.30 -2.95
C ARG A 147 -14.21 -0.17 -3.93
N ALA A 148 -13.53 -0.10 -5.08
CA ALA A 148 -13.84 0.90 -6.10
C ALA A 148 -15.27 0.73 -6.63
N HIS A 149 -15.76 -0.52 -6.71
CA HIS A 149 -17.14 -0.84 -7.07
C HIS A 149 -18.16 -0.47 -5.96
N LEU A 150 -17.72 -0.42 -4.71
CA LEU A 150 -18.55 0.02 -3.57
C LEU A 150 -18.58 1.55 -3.45
N MET A 151 -17.50 2.24 -3.81
CA MET A 151 -17.43 3.70 -3.77
C MET A 151 -18.24 4.39 -4.87
N THR A 152 -18.42 3.77 -6.04
CA THR A 152 -19.33 4.28 -7.10
C THR A 152 -20.81 4.31 -6.66
N GLN A 153 -21.18 3.67 -5.55
CA GLN A 153 -22.53 3.72 -4.97
C GLN A 153 -22.75 4.90 -4.00
N HIS A 154 -21.68 5.53 -3.50
CA HIS A 154 -21.79 6.55 -2.44
C HIS A 154 -22.10 7.97 -2.93
N GLY A 155 -22.22 8.17 -4.26
CA GLY A 155 -22.78 9.38 -4.87
C GLY A 155 -24.26 9.26 -5.27
N ASN A 156 -25.01 8.29 -4.71
CA ASN A 156 -26.39 8.08 -5.12
C ASN A 156 -27.32 9.20 -4.63
N TRP A 157 -28.09 9.77 -5.56
CA TRP A 157 -29.23 10.67 -5.29
C TRP A 157 -30.16 10.17 -4.17
N ASN A 158 -30.28 8.85 -4.02
CA ASN A 158 -31.05 8.22 -2.95
C ASN A 158 -30.50 8.51 -1.56
N THR A 159 -29.18 8.57 -1.38
CA THR A 159 -28.54 8.86 -0.09
C THR A 159 -28.80 10.31 0.32
N PHE A 160 -28.63 11.25 -0.63
CA PHE A 160 -28.99 12.66 -0.43
C PHE A 160 -30.48 12.83 -0.08
N LYS A 161 -31.37 12.21 -0.86
CA LYS A 161 -32.81 12.23 -0.64
C LYS A 161 -33.21 11.68 0.73
N ASN A 162 -32.53 10.64 1.20
CA ASN A 162 -32.78 10.05 2.51
C ASN A 162 -32.32 10.97 3.65
N CYS A 163 -31.16 11.62 3.53
CA CYS A 163 -30.71 12.61 4.50
C CYS A 163 -31.67 13.80 4.59
N VAL A 164 -32.05 14.40 3.46
CA VAL A 164 -33.01 15.52 3.43
C VAL A 164 -34.35 15.11 4.03
N LYS A 165 -34.84 13.90 3.70
CA LYS A 165 -36.10 13.39 4.25
C LYS A 165 -36.04 13.16 5.77
N GLN A 166 -34.90 12.76 6.32
CA GLN A 166 -34.71 12.62 7.77
C GLN A 166 -34.67 13.98 8.46
N GLU A 167 -33.93 14.94 7.93
CA GLU A 167 -33.91 16.31 8.45
C GLU A 167 -35.30 16.95 8.44
N MET A 168 -36.07 16.80 7.36
CA MET A 168 -37.44 17.31 7.28
C MET A 168 -38.40 16.64 8.28
N LYS A 169 -38.16 15.37 8.64
CA LYS A 169 -38.93 14.67 9.68
C LYS A 169 -38.56 15.11 11.10
N ALA A 170 -37.35 15.63 11.31
CA ALA A 170 -36.92 16.14 12.60
C ALA A 170 -37.45 17.57 12.89
N MET A 171 -37.98 18.25 11.86
CA MET A 171 -38.55 19.60 11.95
C MET A 171 -40.08 19.63 12.17
N TYR A 172 -40.71 18.47 12.36
CA TYR A 172 -42.13 18.30 12.73
C TYR A 172 -42.24 17.38 13.93
#